data_AF-A0A7C3LVG7-F1
#
_entry.id   AF-A0A7C3LVG7-F1
#
_cell.length_a   1.000
_cell.length_b   1.000
_cell.length_c   1.000
_cell.angle_alpha   90.00
_cell.angle_beta   90.00
_cell.angle_gamma   90.00
#
_symmetry.space_group_name_H-M   'P 1'
#
loop_
_entity.id
_entity.type
_entity.pdbx_description
1 polymer ?
#
loop_
_entity_poly.entity_id
_entity_poly.type
_entity_poly.pdbx_seq_one_letter_code
_entity_poly.pdbx_strand_id
1 'polypeptide(L)' 'MAAREENENTCILERKPIFIFVIHFHQPVGQLGEVLERLFENSYKPLMNTLMKYRAPVALHFSGPLL' A
#
# COMPACT_ATOMS: atom_id res chain seq x y z
N MET A 1 16.01 24.81 51.81
CA MET A 1 14.65 24.22 51.79
C MET A 1 14.21 24.25 50.33
N ALA A 2 14.00 23.08 49.74
CA ALA A 2 14.10 22.80 48.31
C ALA A 2 13.14 23.61 47.41
N ALA A 3 13.69 24.14 46.31
CA ALA A 3 12.92 24.52 45.13
C ALA A 3 12.40 23.23 44.48
N ARG A 4 11.08 23.11 44.33
CA ARG A 4 10.44 22.06 43.55
C ARG A 4 10.30 22.54 42.11
N GLU A 5 11.26 22.20 41.28
CA GLU A 5 11.07 22.13 39.82
C GLU A 5 10.48 20.77 39.50
N GLU A 6 9.14 20.69 39.44
CA GLU A 6 8.45 19.50 38.93
C GLU A 6 8.39 19.58 37.41
N ASN A 7 9.47 19.05 36.83
CA ASN A 7 9.64 18.48 35.50
C ASN A 7 8.34 18.31 34.69
N GLU A 8 8.17 19.14 33.66
CA GLU A 8 7.20 18.93 32.58
C GLU A 8 7.49 17.60 31.88
N ASN A 9 6.96 16.51 32.42
CA ASN A 9 6.87 15.22 31.76
C ASN A 9 5.88 15.32 30.59
N THR A 10 6.30 16.00 29.54
CA THR A 10 5.66 15.93 28.24
C THR A 10 5.98 14.55 27.69
N CYS A 11 5.17 13.57 28.05
CA CYS A 11 5.21 12.24 27.46
C CYS A 11 4.76 12.38 26.00
N ILE A 12 5.70 12.75 25.13
CA ILE A 12 5.50 12.67 23.70
C ILE A 12 5.45 11.18 23.38
N LEU A 13 4.22 10.65 23.32
CA LEU A 13 3.97 9.32 22.78
C LEU A 13 4.56 9.31 21.36
N GLU A 14 5.71 8.67 21.19
CA GLU A 14 6.30 8.39 19.88
C GLU A 14 5.34 7.48 19.11
N ARG A 15 4.34 8.07 18.46
CA ARG A 15 3.41 7.33 17.62
C ARG A 15 4.16 6.91 16.37
N LYS A 16 4.28 5.61 16.17
CA LYS A 16 4.78 5.06 14.91
C LYS A 16 3.87 5.54 13.78
N PRO A 17 4.42 6.10 12.68
CA PRO A 17 3.62 6.46 11.53
C PRO A 17 2.97 5.20 10.95
N ILE A 18 1.70 5.30 10.59
CA ILE A 18 0.98 4.24 9.90
C ILE A 18 1.33 4.34 8.42
N PHE A 19 1.85 3.26 7.85
CA PHE A 19 2.05 3.14 6.42
C PHE A 19 0.89 2.36 5.80
N ILE A 20 0.25 2.96 4.79
CA ILE A 20 -0.82 2.32 4.02
C ILE A 20 -0.34 2.19 2.58
N PHE A 21 -0.36 0.96 2.07
CA PHE A 21 0.02 0.66 0.69
C PHE A 21 -1.22 0.23 -0.10
N VAL A 22 -1.57 1.02 -1.12
CA VAL A 22 -2.73 0.76 -1.98
C VAL A 22 -2.30 0.79 -3.44
N ILE A 23 -2.79 -0.18 -4.21
CA ILE A 23 -2.51 -0.27 -5.65
C ILE A 23 -3.83 -0.30 -6.41
N HIS A 24 -3.93 0.52 -7.44
CA HIS A 24 -5.10 0.64 -8.31
C HIS A 24 -4.74 0.15 -9.71
N PHE A 25 -5.44 -0.87 -10.18
CA PHE A 25 -5.32 -1.36 -11.55
C PHE A 25 -6.55 -0.98 -12.35
N HIS A 26 -6.33 -0.34 -13.48
CA HIS A 26 -7.38 0.12 -14.38
C HIS A 26 -7.09 -0.31 -15.81
N GLN A 27 -8.13 -0.76 -16.51
CA GLN A 27 -8.14 -0.88 -17.96
C GLN A 27 -9.33 -0.15 -18.54
N PRO A 28 -9.13 0.66 -19.61
CA PRO A 28 -10.23 1.31 -20.28
C PRO A 28 -11.12 0.29 -20.98
N VAL A 29 -12.40 0.61 -21.11
CA VAL A 29 -13.33 -0.17 -21.92
C VAL A 29 -12.83 -0.21 -23.37
N GLY A 30 -12.81 -1.40 -23.97
CA GLY A 30 -12.35 -1.59 -25.35
C GLY A 30 -10.83 -1.70 -25.51
N GLN A 31 -10.08 -1.92 -24.42
CA GLN A 31 -8.66 -2.21 -24.49
C GLN A 31 -8.37 -3.45 -25.36
N LEU A 32 -7.25 -3.43 -26.08
CA LEU A 32 -6.79 -4.56 -26.88
C LEU A 32 -6.37 -5.74 -25.99
N GLY A 33 -6.76 -6.96 -26.37
CA GLY A 33 -6.41 -8.19 -25.63
C GLY A 33 -4.90 -8.37 -25.48
N GLU A 34 -4.11 -8.07 -26.52
CA GLU A 34 -2.65 -8.11 -26.46
C GLU A 34 -2.05 -7.16 -25.42
N VAL A 35 -2.70 -6.02 -25.18
CA VAL A 35 -2.27 -5.05 -24.16
C VAL A 35 -2.57 -5.59 -22.77
N LEU A 36 -3.73 -6.23 -22.59
CA LEU A 36 -4.09 -6.89 -21.33
C LEU A 36 -3.11 -8.01 -20.99
N GLU A 37 -2.82 -8.88 -21.95
CA GLU A 37 -1.90 -10.01 -21.77
C GLU A 37 -0.48 -9.53 -21.46
N ARG A 38 0.01 -8.52 -22.20
CA ARG A 38 1.30 -7.90 -21.93
C ARG A 38 1.36 -7.31 -20.53
N LEU A 39 0.33 -6.61 -20.07
CA LEU A 39 0.32 -6.02 -18.73
C LEU A 39 0.15 -7.06 -17.62
N PHE A 40 -0.58 -8.13 -17.87
CA PHE A 40 -0.69 -9.24 -16.93
C PHE A 40 0.69 -9.87 -16.68
N GLU A 41 1.41 -10.26 -17.73
CA GLU A 41 2.71 -10.92 -17.60
C GLU A 41 3.80 -10.00 -17.07
N ASN A 42 3.79 -8.72 -17.45
CA ASN A 42 4.88 -7.80 -17.09
C ASN A 42 4.60 -6.97 -15.83
N SER A 43 3.35 -6.90 -15.33
CA SER A 43 2.99 -6.05 -14.19
C SER A 43 2.19 -6.81 -13.13
N TYR A 44 0.98 -7.27 -13.45
CA TYR A 44 0.06 -7.78 -12.43
C TYR A 44 0.58 -9.05 -11.75
N LYS A 45 1.02 -10.01 -12.56
CA LYS A 45 1.56 -11.29 -12.10
C LYS A 45 2.86 -11.14 -11.28
N PRO A 46 3.92 -10.45 -11.75
CA PRO A 46 5.15 -10.31 -10.94
C PRO A 46 4.91 -9.53 -9.64
N LEU A 47 4.05 -8.50 -9.67
CA LEU A 47 3.68 -7.77 -8.46
C LEU A 47 2.94 -8.66 -7.47
N MET A 48 1.92 -9.42 -7.89
CA MET A 48 1.21 -10.34 -7.00
C MET A 48 2.13 -11.43 -6.45
N ASN A 49 3.00 -12.02 -7.27
CA ASN A 49 3.98 -13.00 -6.81
C ASN A 49 4.88 -12.42 -5.72
N THR A 50 5.30 -11.18 -5.87
CA THR A 50 6.12 -10.47 -4.88
C THR A 50 5.34 -10.20 -3.60
N LEU A 51 4.12 -9.66 -3.70
CA LEU A 51 3.27 -9.36 -2.55
C LEU A 51 2.93 -10.62 -1.75
N MET A 52 2.63 -11.74 -2.43
CA MET A 52 2.39 -13.04 -1.81
C MET A 52 3.64 -13.57 -1.11
N LYS A 53 4.82 -13.46 -1.76
CA LYS A 53 6.10 -13.90 -1.18
C LYS A 53 6.42 -13.18 0.14
N TYR A 54 6.17 -11.88 0.23
CA TYR A 54 6.47 -11.08 1.43
C TYR A 54 5.29 -10.94 2.40
N ARG A 55 4.12 -11.48 2.07
CA ARG A 55 2.86 -11.35 2.85
C ARG A 55 2.58 -9.89 3.24
N ALA A 56 2.89 -8.96 2.32
CA ALA A 56 2.80 -7.53 2.59
C ALA A 56 1.32 -7.11 2.72
N PRO A 57 0.94 -6.37 3.77
CA PRO A 57 -0.41 -5.82 3.88
C PRO A 57 -0.59 -4.73 2.82
N VAL A 58 -1.49 -4.99 1.88
CA VAL A 58 -1.77 -4.11 0.73
C VAL A 58 -3.27 -4.13 0.45
N ALA A 59 -3.82 -2.98 0.09
CA ALA A 59 -5.16 -2.89 -0.46
C ALA A 59 -5.09 -2.83 -1.99
N LEU A 60 -5.87 -3.65 -2.67
CA LEU A 60 -5.91 -3.69 -4.13
C LEU A 60 -7.28 -3.23 -4.61
N HIS A 61 -7.27 -2.33 -5.60
CA HIS A 61 -8.46 -1.91 -6.32
C HIS A 61 -8.32 -2.31 -7.79
N PHE A 62 -9.36 -2.92 -8.35
CA PHE A 62 -9.45 -3.30 -9.75
C PHE A 62 -10.66 -2.62 -10.38
N SER A 63 -10.47 -1.99 -11.54
CA SER A 63 -11.59 -1.46 -12.33
C SER A 63 -12.48 -2.60 -12.83
N GLY A 64 -13.80 -2.36 -12.94
CA GLY A 64 -14.74 -3.36 -13.49
C GLY A 64 -14.29 -4.00 -14.82
N PRO A 65 -13.88 -3.24 -15.85
CA PRO A 65 -13.43 -3.81 -17.12
C PRO A 65 -12.17 -4.68 -17.08
N LEU A 66 -11.43 -4.65 -15.98
CA LEU A 66 -10.22 -5.47 -15.78
C LEU A 66 -10.52 -6.82 -15.13
N LEU A 67 -11.70 -6.97 -14.51
CA LEU A 67 -12.19 -8.22 -13.90
C LEU A 67 -13.15 -8.94 -14.86
#